data_AF-A0A023IV04-F1
#
_entry.id   AF-A0A023IV04-F1
#
_cell.length_a   1.000
_cell.length_b   1.000
_cell.length_c   1.000
_cell.angle_alpha   90.00
_cell.angle_beta   90.00
_cell.angle_gamma   90.00
#
_symmetry.space_group_name_H-M   'P 1'
#
loop_
_entity.id
_entity.type
_entity.pdbx_description
1 polymer ?
#
loop_
_entity_poly.entity_id
_entity_poly.type
_entity_poly.pdbx_seq_one_letter_code
_entity_poly.pdbx_strand_id
1 'polypeptide(L)' 'VWNKAFVGDFTDGINQFKTGQAVDPANFAEKWTSGLIDWWNIELRDRTPKWAPEIT' A
#
# COMPACT_ATOMS: atom_id res chain seq x y z
N VAL A 1 2.59 8.69 -3.71
CA VAL A 1 2.39 9.55 -2.52
C VAL A 1 0.91 9.48 -2.17
N TRP A 2 0.55 9.28 -0.91
CA TRP A 2 -0.85 9.28 -0.43
C TRP A 2 -1.06 10.35 0.65
N ASN A 3 -2.31 10.64 0.99
CA ASN A 3 -2.64 11.61 2.04
C ASN A 3 -2.56 10.95 3.43
N LYS A 4 -1.46 11.16 4.15
CA LYS A 4 -1.21 10.62 5.50
C LYS A 4 -2.18 11.14 6.58
N ALA A 5 -2.75 12.33 6.39
CA ALA A 5 -3.72 12.88 7.34
C ALA A 5 -5.06 12.13 7.27
N PHE A 6 -5.40 11.61 6.09
CA PHE A 6 -6.64 10.89 5.85
C PHE A 6 -6.48 9.37 5.96
N VAL A 7 -5.50 8.80 5.26
CA VAL A 7 -5.31 7.35 5.15
C VAL A 7 -4.64 6.79 6.40
N GLY A 8 -3.59 7.46 6.88
CA GLY A 8 -2.69 6.92 7.90
C GLY A 8 -1.26 6.84 7.40
N ASP A 9 -0.40 6.25 8.22
CA ASP A 9 1.03 6.11 7.93
C ASP A 9 1.62 4.86 8.59
N PHE A 10 2.83 4.49 8.17
CA PHE A 10 3.60 3.45 8.83
C PHE A 10 4.01 3.88 10.25
N THR A 11 4.01 2.93 11.18
CA THR A 11 4.32 3.19 12.60
C THR A 11 5.77 3.64 12.82
N ASP A 12 6.68 3.22 11.95
CA ASP A 12 8.08 3.64 11.92
C ASP A 12 8.31 4.92 11.10
N GLY A 13 7.27 5.45 10.43
CA GLY A 13 7.34 6.59 9.52
C GLY A 13 8.09 6.33 8.21
N ILE A 14 8.56 5.10 7.98
CA ILE A 14 9.30 4.70 6.79
C ILE A 14 8.31 4.07 5.81
N ASN A 15 8.35 4.50 4.55
CA ASN A 15 7.51 3.87 3.53
C ASN A 15 7.99 2.44 3.25
N GLN A 16 7.19 1.44 3.60
CA GLN A 16 7.51 0.03 3.34
C GLN A 16 6.88 -0.52 2.05
N PHE A 17 6.08 0.26 1.32
CA PHE A 17 5.50 -0.19 0.05
C PHE A 17 6.59 -0.35 -1.02
N LYS A 18 6.88 -1.61 -1.37
CA LYS A 18 7.84 -2.01 -2.39
C LYS A 18 7.21 -3.04 -3.32
N THR A 19 7.32 -2.83 -4.62
CA THR A 19 6.78 -3.73 -5.65
C THR A 19 7.11 -5.20 -5.36
N GLY A 20 6.10 -6.07 -5.40
CA GLY A 20 6.22 -7.51 -5.15
C GLY A 20 6.44 -7.90 -3.68
N GLN A 21 6.55 -6.95 -2.76
CA GLN A 21 6.77 -7.23 -1.34
C GLN A 21 5.48 -7.06 -0.52
N ALA A 22 5.16 -8.09 0.28
CA ALA A 22 4.09 -8.01 1.26
C ALA A 22 4.49 -7.11 2.45
N VAL A 23 3.51 -6.44 3.02
CA VAL A 23 3.64 -5.55 4.18
C VAL A 23 2.87 -6.16 5.36
N ASP A 24 3.44 -6.10 6.56
CA ASP A 24 2.74 -6.55 7.76
C ASP A 24 1.62 -5.54 8.12
N PRO A 25 0.34 -5.98 8.24
CA PRO A 25 -0.75 -5.11 8.68
C PRO A 25 -0.49 -4.42 10.02
N ALA A 26 0.29 -5.03 10.92
CA ALA A 26 0.64 -4.43 12.22
C ALA A 26 1.56 -3.20 12.09
N ASN A 27 2.23 -3.02 10.95
CA ASN A 27 3.15 -1.90 10.72
C ASN A 27 2.47 -0.63 10.21
N PHE A 28 1.15 -0.67 9.94
CA PHE A 28 0.43 0.46 9.37
C PHE A 28 -0.74 0.88 10.26
N ALA A 29 -0.79 2.17 10.61
CA ALA A 29 -1.86 2.73 11.40
C ALA A 29 -2.82 3.52 10.50
N GLU A 30 -3.96 2.90 10.16
CA GLU A 30 -5.02 3.57 9.41
C GLU A 30 -5.78 4.59 10.28
N LYS A 31 -6.27 5.66 9.66
CA LYS A 31 -7.06 6.71 10.34
C LYS A 31 -8.54 6.65 9.97
N TRP A 32 -8.84 6.88 8.70
CA TRP A 32 -10.21 6.95 8.17
C TRP A 32 -10.46 5.95 7.04
N THR A 33 -9.48 5.09 6.76
CA THR A 33 -9.57 3.99 5.79
C THR A 33 -9.55 2.65 6.53
N SER A 34 -9.86 1.58 5.79
CA SER A 34 -9.76 0.22 6.29
C SER A 34 -9.29 -0.70 5.16
N GLY A 35 -8.35 -1.58 5.45
CA GLY A 35 -7.92 -2.65 4.56
C GLY A 35 -6.89 -2.23 3.51
N LEU A 36 -6.20 -1.09 3.68
CA LEU A 36 -5.17 -0.66 2.73
C LEU A 36 -4.06 -1.71 2.57
N ILE A 37 -3.58 -2.27 3.68
CA ILE A 37 -2.49 -3.26 3.66
C ILE A 37 -2.96 -4.60 3.08
N ASP A 38 -4.19 -5.01 3.39
CA ASP A 38 -4.77 -6.21 2.82
C ASP A 38 -4.92 -6.07 1.30
N TRP A 39 -5.43 -4.94 0.83
CA TRP A 39 -5.52 -4.65 -0.61
C TRP A 39 -4.15 -4.64 -1.30
N TRP A 40 -3.15 -4.04 -0.64
CA TRP A 40 -1.77 -4.08 -1.12
C TRP A 40 -1.26 -5.51 -1.26
N ASN A 41 -1.45 -6.33 -0.23
CA ASN A 41 -1.00 -7.71 -0.17
C ASN A 41 -1.80 -8.67 -1.05
N ILE A 42 -3.05 -8.38 -1.38
CA ILE A 42 -3.82 -9.27 -2.24
C ILE A 42 -3.55 -8.95 -3.70
N GLU A 43 -3.48 -7.66 -4.05
CA GLU A 43 -3.62 -7.23 -5.44
C GLU A 43 -2.62 -6.16 -5.88
N LEU A 44 -2.43 -5.07 -5.11
CA LEU A 44 -1.76 -3.88 -5.66
C LEU A 44 -0.24 -4.02 -5.79
N ARG A 45 0.41 -4.83 -4.95
CA ARG A 45 1.89 -4.93 -4.92
C ARG A 45 2.51 -5.33 -6.26
N ASP A 46 1.76 -6.06 -7.10
CA ASP A 46 2.23 -6.62 -8.38
C ASP A 46 1.78 -5.79 -9.60
N ARG A 47 0.86 -4.83 -9.40
CA ARG A 47 0.31 -3.96 -10.45
C ARG A 47 1.25 -2.79 -10.76
N THR A 48 2.30 -3.06 -11.52
CA THR A 48 3.29 -2.05 -11.90
C THR A 48 2.84 -1.15 -13.06
N PRO A 49 3.37 0.08 -13.18
CA PRO A 49 3.11 0.96 -14.33
C PRO A 49 3.49 0.36 -15.69
N LYS A 50 4.41 -0.62 -15.71
CA LYS A 50 4.82 -1.33 -16.92
C LYS A 50 3.78 -2.36 -17.36
N TRP A 51 3.06 -2.97 -16.41
CA TRP A 51 1.99 -3.93 -16.67
C TRP A 51 0.70 -3.27 -17.13
N ALA A 52 0.34 -2.12 -16.53
CA ALA A 52 -0.91 -1.41 -16.85
C ALA A 52 -1.18 -1.21 -18.37
N PRO A 53 -0.22 -0.75 -19.19
CA PRO A 53 -0.43 -0.54 -20.63
C PRO A 53 -0.51 -1.83 -21.46
N GLU A 54 -0.24 -3.02 -20.91
CA GLU A 54 -0.45 -4.29 -21.62
C GLU A 54 -1.93 -4.72 -21.60
N ILE A 55 -2.75 -4.12 -20.73
CA ILE A 55 -4.18 -4.43 -20.58
C ILE A 55 -5.08 -3.35 -21.19
N THR A 56 -4.64 -2.09 -21.22
CA THR A 56 -5.42 -0.92 -21.69
C THR A 56 -5.09 -0.53 -23.11
#